data_AF-A0A2H0GQR8-F1
#
_entry.id   AF-A0A2H0GQR8-F1
#
_cell.length_a   1.000
_cell.length_b   1.000
_cell.length_c   1.000
_cell.angle_alpha   90.00
_cell.angle_beta   90.00
_cell.angle_gamma   90.00
#
_symmetry.space_group_name_H-M   'P 1'
#
loop_
_entity.id
_entity.type
_entity.pdbx_description
1 polymer ?
#
loop_
_entity_poly.entity_id
_entity_poly.type
_entity_poly.pdbx_seq_one_letter_code
_entity_poly.pdbx_strand_id
1 'polypeptide(L)'
;MSKRKTKLGTCRICKKVKKLTLEHVPPRVAFNKHTRYYSIPFEELANSENPLEHNPKGKVQQGGHGYYSLCDVCNSFLNKNYVRPYANWTNIGMSLILEYNFDFIHFFAEKQNPIRVLKQIVSMFISMNETWFTDQYPELLEFVRNPEYKLLTNKYRLYCYLNNEGQMRTLRWNYTNTHGIICEFAFRPFGYVLNIEETETIDNLTDISYFNDFVDDRNHKLELGIFKHPTYLPIPLDYRSKSEIEKSILEERKTYK
;
A
#
# COMPACT_ATOMS: atom_id res chain seq x y z
N MET A 1 18.14 16.19 -22.87
CA MET A 1 17.10 15.16 -22.68
C MET A 1 17.79 13.80 -22.53
N SER A 2 17.86 13.26 -21.31
CA SER A 2 18.49 11.95 -21.07
C SER A 2 17.64 10.83 -21.70
N LYS A 3 18.24 10.02 -22.60
CA LYS A 3 17.62 8.82 -23.18
C LYS A 3 17.16 7.92 -22.02
N ARG A 4 15.84 7.82 -21.78
CA ARG A 4 15.28 6.82 -20.85
C ARG A 4 15.73 5.44 -21.34
N LYS A 5 16.70 4.84 -20.63
CA LYS A 5 17.13 3.46 -20.88
C LYS A 5 15.90 2.57 -20.84
N THR A 6 15.59 1.95 -21.99
CA THR A 6 14.47 1.03 -22.11
C THR A 6 14.83 -0.22 -21.31
N LYS A 7 14.07 -0.53 -20.25
CA LYS A 7 14.30 -1.74 -19.45
C LYS A 7 13.47 -2.88 -20.02
N LEU A 8 14.14 -3.92 -20.50
CA LEU A 8 13.50 -5.21 -20.81
C LEU A 8 13.37 -6.00 -19.50
N GLY A 9 12.25 -6.68 -19.33
CA GLY A 9 12.02 -7.56 -18.19
C GLY A 9 10.65 -8.23 -18.26
N THR A 10 10.35 -9.07 -17.27
CA THR A 10 9.07 -9.79 -17.20
C THR A 10 7.98 -8.89 -16.63
N CYS A 11 6.91 -8.68 -17.40
CA CYS A 11 5.76 -7.92 -16.93
C CYS A 11 5.07 -8.66 -15.77
N ARG A 12 4.93 -8.00 -14.62
CA ARG A 12 4.32 -8.59 -13.40
C ARG A 12 2.84 -8.92 -13.58
N ILE A 13 2.17 -8.26 -14.53
CA ILE A 13 0.80 -8.58 -14.92
C ILE A 13 0.79 -9.67 -15.98
N CYS A 14 1.24 -9.50 -17.23
CA CYS A 14 1.05 -10.54 -18.27
C CYS A 14 2.09 -11.68 -18.28
N LYS A 15 3.11 -11.64 -17.41
CA LYS A 15 4.21 -12.64 -17.31
C LYS A 15 5.07 -12.81 -18.56
N LYS A 16 4.91 -11.95 -19.57
CA LYS A 16 5.72 -11.95 -20.79
C LYS A 16 6.93 -11.02 -20.65
N VAL A 17 8.06 -11.42 -21.22
CA VAL A 17 9.24 -10.54 -21.35
C VAL A 17 8.95 -9.44 -22.37
N LYS A 18 8.94 -8.19 -21.92
CA LYS A 18 8.59 -7.01 -22.71
C LYS A 18 9.39 -5.78 -22.26
N LYS A 19 9.28 -4.69 -23.02
CA LYS A 19 9.70 -3.36 -22.56
C LYS A 19 8.81 -2.93 -21.39
N LEU A 20 9.41 -2.61 -20.26
CA LEU A 20 8.71 -2.21 -19.05
C LEU A 20 8.60 -0.68 -18.96
N THR A 21 7.42 -0.22 -18.56
CA THR A 21 7.12 1.18 -18.25
C THR A 21 7.41 1.47 -16.78
N LEU A 22 7.73 2.71 -16.46
CA LEU A 22 7.86 3.18 -15.08
C LEU A 22 6.47 3.39 -14.48
N GLU A 23 6.02 2.42 -13.68
CA GLU A 23 4.77 2.49 -12.93
C GLU A 23 4.96 3.27 -11.64
N HIS A 24 4.00 4.12 -11.27
CA HIS A 24 4.04 4.83 -9.99
C HIS A 24 3.05 4.18 -9.04
N VAL A 25 3.53 3.79 -7.87
CA VAL A 25 2.70 3.25 -6.78
C VAL A 25 2.77 4.24 -5.61
N PRO A 26 1.68 4.98 -5.30
CA PRO A 26 0.36 4.92 -5.94
C PRO A 26 0.35 5.71 -7.26
N PRO A 27 -0.71 5.58 -8.10
CA PRO A 27 -0.84 6.32 -9.35
C PRO A 27 -0.64 7.82 -9.18
N ARG A 28 -0.18 8.51 -10.23
CA ARG A 28 0.11 9.95 -10.18
C ARG A 28 -1.03 10.86 -9.77
N VAL A 29 -2.25 10.39 -9.97
CA VAL A 29 -3.48 11.08 -9.62
C VAL A 29 -3.77 11.04 -8.12
N ALA A 30 -3.16 10.11 -7.37
CA ALA A 30 -3.30 9.98 -5.92
C ALA A 30 -2.25 10.83 -5.19
N PHE A 31 -2.20 12.14 -5.49
CA PHE A 31 -1.42 13.14 -4.74
C PHE A 31 0.10 12.96 -4.69
N ASN A 32 0.68 12.18 -5.61
CA ASN A 32 2.10 11.81 -5.52
C ASN A 32 3.12 12.81 -6.10
N LYS A 33 2.68 13.98 -6.58
CA LYS A 33 3.56 14.90 -7.35
C LYS A 33 4.63 15.62 -6.53
N HIS A 34 4.46 15.73 -5.20
CA HIS A 34 5.34 16.52 -4.33
C HIS A 34 5.90 15.75 -3.13
N THR A 35 5.60 14.45 -3.00
CA THR A 35 6.03 13.66 -1.85
C THR A 35 7.52 13.38 -1.93
N ARG A 36 8.26 13.76 -0.88
CA ARG A 36 9.66 13.41 -0.64
C ARG A 36 9.70 12.23 0.32
N TYR A 37 10.52 11.23 0.03
CA TYR A 37 10.71 10.10 0.92
C TYR A 37 12.15 9.62 0.95
N TYR A 38 12.45 8.91 2.03
CA TYR A 38 13.68 8.17 2.21
C TYR A 38 13.38 6.67 2.12
N SER A 39 14.28 5.93 1.49
CA SER A 39 14.31 4.47 1.62
C SER A 39 15.50 4.16 2.51
N ILE A 40 15.23 3.67 3.70
CA ILE A 40 16.25 3.27 4.68
C ILE A 40 16.29 1.74 4.66
N PRO A 41 17.44 1.11 4.34
CA PRO A 41 17.62 -0.32 4.50
C PRO A 41 17.32 -0.74 5.94
N PHE A 42 16.70 -1.91 6.12
CA PHE A 42 16.34 -2.41 7.45
C PHE A 42 17.59 -2.59 8.33
N GLU A 43 18.71 -3.05 7.77
CA GLU A 43 19.95 -3.21 8.52
C GLU A 43 20.51 -1.86 9.02
N GLU A 44 20.31 -0.78 8.28
CA GLU A 44 20.74 0.56 8.70
C GLU A 44 19.91 1.04 9.89
N LEU A 45 18.60 0.76 9.88
CA LEU A 45 17.71 1.08 10.98
C LEU A 45 18.02 0.25 12.23
N ALA A 46 18.20 -1.06 12.07
CA ALA A 46 18.46 -2.00 13.15
C ALA A 46 19.76 -1.69 13.91
N ASN A 47 20.73 -1.07 13.23
CA ASN A 47 21.99 -0.64 13.83
C ASN A 47 21.96 0.79 14.38
N SER A 48 20.85 1.53 14.26
CA SER A 48 20.76 2.90 14.78
C SER A 48 20.38 2.91 16.26
N GLU A 49 21.04 3.74 17.06
CA GLU A 49 20.71 3.89 18.49
C GLU A 49 19.33 4.50 18.74
N ASN A 50 18.83 5.29 17.78
CA ASN A 50 17.48 5.85 17.77
C ASN A 50 16.97 5.97 16.32
N PRO A 51 16.06 5.07 15.89
CA PRO A 51 15.54 5.07 14.53
C PRO A 51 14.69 6.30 14.18
N LEU A 52 14.19 7.05 15.19
CA LEU A 52 13.43 8.29 14.96
C LEU A 52 14.32 9.49 14.62
N GLU A 53 15.58 9.47 15.07
CA GLU A 53 16.56 10.55 14.86
C GLU A 53 17.56 10.21 13.75
N HIS A 54 17.49 8.98 13.22
CA HIS A 54 18.37 8.54 12.16
C HIS A 54 18.12 9.31 10.88
N ASN A 55 19.09 10.14 10.48
CA ASN A 55 19.09 10.81 9.19
C ASN A 55 19.66 9.86 8.13
N PRO A 56 18.81 9.26 7.27
CA PRO A 56 19.29 8.29 6.28
C PRO A 56 20.28 8.93 5.33
N LYS A 57 21.42 8.26 5.13
CA LYS A 57 22.45 8.66 4.15
C LYS A 57 22.02 8.23 2.75
N GLY A 58 20.85 8.67 2.30
CA GLY A 58 20.21 8.27 1.05
C GLY A 58 19.74 9.45 0.20
N LYS A 59 19.61 9.24 -1.11
CA LYS A 59 19.00 10.24 -2.00
C LYS A 59 17.51 10.38 -1.67
N VAL A 60 17.09 11.60 -1.35
CA VAL A 60 15.67 11.98 -1.27
C VAL A 60 15.01 11.65 -2.61
N GLN A 61 14.07 10.71 -2.61
CA GLN A 61 13.28 10.41 -3.80
C GLN A 61 12.03 11.29 -3.79
N GLN A 62 11.67 11.84 -4.96
CA GLN A 62 10.49 12.68 -5.15
C GLN A 62 9.50 11.95 -6.07
N GLY A 63 8.23 11.87 -5.68
CA GLY A 63 7.19 11.12 -6.42
C GLY A 63 6.67 9.91 -5.66
N GLY A 64 5.67 9.20 -6.20
CA GLY A 64 5.39 7.82 -5.76
C GLY A 64 6.58 6.89 -6.08
N HIS A 65 6.64 5.70 -5.46
CA HIS A 65 7.68 4.72 -5.79
C HIS A 65 7.52 4.25 -7.24
N GLY A 66 8.59 4.41 -8.02
CA GLY A 66 8.64 4.06 -9.43
C GLY A 66 9.14 2.63 -9.64
N TYR A 67 8.29 1.73 -10.13
CA TYR A 67 8.66 0.35 -10.47
C TYR A 67 8.68 0.15 -11.98
N TYR A 68 9.78 -0.39 -12.51
CA TYR A 68 9.76 -0.95 -13.87
C TYR A 68 9.18 -2.38 -13.78
N SER A 69 7.86 -2.47 -13.67
CA SER A 69 7.14 -3.72 -13.37
C SER A 69 6.17 -4.15 -14.47
N LEU A 70 5.59 -3.20 -15.21
CA LEU A 70 4.50 -3.46 -16.16
C LEU A 70 4.91 -3.16 -17.60
N CYS A 71 4.41 -3.94 -18.55
CA CYS A 71 4.47 -3.55 -19.97
C CYS A 71 3.37 -2.54 -20.30
N ASP A 72 3.57 -1.75 -21.35
CA ASP A 72 2.68 -0.65 -21.76
C ASP A 72 1.20 -1.06 -21.91
N VAL A 73 0.95 -2.23 -22.52
CA VAL A 73 -0.41 -2.77 -22.70
C VAL A 73 -1.10 -3.03 -21.36
N CYS A 74 -0.40 -3.67 -20.42
CA CYS A 74 -0.96 -3.96 -19.10
C CYS A 74 -1.15 -2.69 -18.29
N ASN A 75 -0.18 -1.77 -18.33
CA ASN A 75 -0.27 -0.50 -17.63
C ASN A 75 -1.47 0.31 -18.13
N SER A 76 -1.61 0.46 -19.45
CA SER A 76 -2.75 1.14 -20.08
C SER A 76 -4.09 0.49 -19.72
N PHE A 77 -4.13 -0.84 -19.64
CA PHE A 77 -5.30 -1.57 -19.17
C PHE A 77 -5.68 -1.22 -17.72
N LEU A 78 -4.73 -1.25 -16.78
CA LEU A 78 -5.00 -0.87 -15.37
C LEU A 78 -5.45 0.58 -15.25
N ASN A 79 -4.77 1.50 -15.96
CA ASN A 79 -5.13 2.92 -16.00
C ASN A 79 -6.57 3.14 -16.47
N LYS A 80 -6.99 2.47 -17.55
CA LYS A 80 -8.34 2.58 -18.10
C LYS A 80 -9.40 2.04 -17.13
N ASN A 81 -9.10 0.97 -16.41
CA ASN A 81 -10.10 0.20 -15.67
C ASN A 81 -10.22 0.57 -14.19
N TYR A 82 -9.12 0.89 -13.51
CA TYR A 82 -9.06 0.88 -12.04
C TYR A 82 -8.60 2.21 -11.43
N VAL A 83 -7.78 2.98 -12.13
CA VAL A 83 -7.16 4.19 -11.57
C VAL A 83 -8.15 5.29 -11.24
N ARG A 84 -9.20 5.51 -12.06
CA ARG A 84 -10.19 6.56 -11.78
C ARG A 84 -11.03 6.26 -10.52
N PRO A 85 -11.63 5.06 -10.36
CA PRO A 85 -12.24 4.65 -9.10
C PRO A 85 -11.33 4.83 -7.88
N TYR A 86 -10.07 4.40 -7.99
CA TYR A 86 -9.10 4.56 -6.91
C TYR A 86 -8.78 6.02 -6.59
N ALA A 87 -8.67 6.89 -7.60
CA ALA A 87 -8.46 8.32 -7.40
C ALA A 87 -9.61 8.97 -6.62
N ASN A 88 -10.86 8.63 -6.98
CA ASN A 88 -12.05 9.09 -6.25
C ASN A 88 -12.01 8.65 -4.79
N TRP A 89 -11.63 7.39 -4.53
CA TRP A 89 -11.45 6.87 -3.18
C TRP A 89 -10.39 7.68 -2.40
N THR A 90 -9.23 7.93 -3.00
CA THR A 90 -8.16 8.71 -2.35
C THR A 90 -8.54 10.16 -2.08
N ASN A 91 -9.43 10.77 -2.88
CA ASN A 91 -9.89 12.13 -2.60
C ASN A 91 -10.64 12.21 -1.26
N ILE A 92 -11.44 11.19 -0.93
CA ILE A 92 -12.16 11.14 0.35
C ILE A 92 -11.18 11.06 1.51
N GLY A 93 -10.19 10.17 1.44
CA GLY A 93 -9.17 10.07 2.49
C GLY A 93 -8.39 11.37 2.69
N MET A 94 -8.09 12.08 1.60
CA MET A 94 -7.44 13.39 1.69
C MET A 94 -8.32 14.44 2.36
N SER A 95 -9.62 14.51 2.03
CA SER A 95 -10.56 15.40 2.70
C SER A 95 -10.65 15.11 4.20
N LEU A 96 -10.78 13.84 4.59
CA LEU A 96 -10.87 13.43 6.00
C LEU A 96 -9.64 13.88 6.82
N ILE A 97 -8.44 13.67 6.27
CA ILE A 97 -7.17 14.04 6.92
C ILE A 97 -6.99 15.56 7.05
N LEU A 98 -7.55 16.35 6.12
CA LEU A 98 -7.40 17.80 6.13
C LEU A 98 -8.43 18.49 7.04
N GLU A 99 -9.61 17.90 7.18
CA GLU A 99 -10.74 18.52 7.88
C GLU A 99 -10.81 18.14 9.37
N TYR A 100 -10.26 16.99 9.75
CA TYR A 100 -10.45 16.46 11.10
C TYR A 100 -9.16 15.85 11.68
N ASN A 101 -9.08 15.82 13.02
CA ASN A 101 -8.06 15.09 13.76
C ASN A 101 -8.74 14.06 14.68
N PHE A 102 -8.48 12.79 14.44
CA PHE A 102 -9.13 11.66 15.11
C PHE A 102 -8.21 10.44 15.08
N ASP A 103 -8.40 9.52 16.02
CA ASP A 103 -7.78 8.18 15.97
C ASP A 103 -8.64 7.21 15.16
N PHE A 104 -9.96 7.43 15.16
CA PHE A 104 -10.94 6.69 14.39
C PHE A 104 -12.07 7.61 13.92
N ILE A 105 -12.52 7.46 12.68
CA ILE A 105 -13.68 8.19 12.14
C ILE A 105 -14.64 7.24 11.44
N HIS A 106 -15.93 7.45 11.65
CA HIS A 106 -16.99 6.82 10.87
C HIS A 106 -17.55 7.82 9.85
N PHE A 107 -17.69 7.40 8.59
CA PHE A 107 -18.10 8.29 7.51
C PHE A 107 -18.84 7.55 6.39
N PHE A 108 -19.48 8.35 5.53
CA PHE A 108 -20.07 7.85 4.29
C PHE A 108 -19.23 8.30 3.10
N ALA A 109 -18.87 7.35 2.24
CA ALA A 109 -18.23 7.60 0.96
C ALA A 109 -19.22 7.39 -0.18
N GLU A 110 -19.68 8.47 -0.78
CA GLU A 110 -20.63 8.42 -1.90
C GLU A 110 -19.93 8.25 -3.25
N LYS A 111 -20.65 7.69 -4.23
CA LYS A 111 -20.23 7.57 -5.64
C LYS A 111 -18.90 6.81 -5.80
N GLN A 112 -18.80 5.70 -5.08
CA GLN A 112 -17.64 4.82 -5.12
C GLN A 112 -17.86 3.62 -6.03
N ASN A 113 -16.75 3.06 -6.51
CA ASN A 113 -16.72 1.74 -7.14
C ASN A 113 -15.76 0.84 -6.35
N PRO A 114 -16.27 0.10 -5.35
CA PRO A 114 -15.46 -0.62 -4.37
C PRO A 114 -14.60 -1.72 -5.00
N ILE A 115 -15.19 -2.52 -5.90
CA ILE A 115 -14.49 -3.63 -6.57
C ILE A 115 -13.31 -3.11 -7.43
N ARG A 116 -13.47 -1.98 -8.13
CA ARG A 116 -12.39 -1.39 -8.93
C ARG A 116 -11.31 -0.74 -8.05
N VAL A 117 -11.67 -0.20 -6.89
CA VAL A 117 -10.71 0.28 -5.87
C VAL A 117 -9.87 -0.91 -5.37
N LEU A 118 -10.53 -2.02 -5.00
CA LEU A 118 -9.86 -3.23 -4.52
C LEU A 118 -8.89 -3.80 -5.56
N LYS A 119 -9.32 -3.89 -6.83
CA LYS A 119 -8.46 -4.32 -7.94
C LYS A 119 -7.25 -3.40 -8.15
N GLN A 120 -7.41 -2.08 -8.00
CA GLN A 120 -6.27 -1.17 -8.06
C GLN A 120 -5.28 -1.47 -6.92
N ILE A 121 -5.75 -1.66 -5.69
CA ILE A 121 -4.91 -1.96 -4.53
C ILE A 121 -4.12 -3.26 -4.73
N VAL A 122 -4.79 -4.33 -5.17
CA VAL A 122 -4.09 -5.60 -5.50
C VAL A 122 -3.06 -5.39 -6.60
N SER A 123 -3.39 -4.60 -7.64
CA SER A 123 -2.43 -4.30 -8.71
C SER A 123 -1.19 -3.54 -8.22
N MET A 124 -1.32 -2.71 -7.17
CA MET A 124 -0.19 -2.05 -6.50
C MET A 124 0.69 -3.07 -5.78
N PHE A 125 0.10 -4.01 -5.03
CA PHE A 125 0.86 -5.08 -4.37
C PHE A 125 1.59 -5.99 -5.37
N ILE A 126 0.96 -6.34 -6.50
CA ILE A 126 1.62 -7.06 -7.60
C ILE A 126 2.76 -6.21 -8.19
N SER A 127 2.54 -4.90 -8.33
CA SER A 127 3.52 -3.99 -8.94
C SER A 127 4.72 -3.73 -8.06
N MET A 128 4.63 -3.84 -6.73
CA MET A 128 5.77 -3.67 -5.82
C MET A 128 6.55 -4.96 -5.55
N ASN A 129 5.88 -6.12 -5.56
CA ASN A 129 6.49 -7.43 -5.35
C ASN A 129 7.20 -7.97 -6.59
N GLU A 130 8.12 -8.94 -6.44
CA GLU A 130 8.81 -9.54 -7.58
C GLU A 130 7.93 -10.55 -8.35
N THR A 131 8.40 -11.00 -9.52
CA THR A 131 7.59 -11.85 -10.42
C THR A 131 7.11 -13.15 -9.79
N TRP A 132 7.91 -13.74 -8.89
CA TRP A 132 7.55 -14.98 -8.17
C TRP A 132 6.29 -14.83 -7.32
N PHE A 133 5.94 -13.61 -6.88
CA PHE A 133 4.82 -13.37 -5.98
C PHE A 133 3.50 -13.85 -6.58
N THR A 134 3.23 -13.52 -7.84
CA THR A 134 2.03 -14.02 -8.54
C THR A 134 2.22 -15.38 -9.19
N ASP A 135 3.40 -16.00 -9.06
CA ASP A 135 3.55 -17.44 -9.32
C ASP A 135 3.09 -18.25 -8.09
N GLN A 136 3.34 -17.72 -6.88
CA GLN A 136 2.84 -18.30 -5.61
C GLN A 136 1.36 -17.97 -5.34
N TYR A 137 0.90 -16.78 -5.72
CA TYR A 137 -0.47 -16.31 -5.52
C TYR A 137 -1.16 -15.97 -6.85
N PRO A 138 -1.44 -16.96 -7.71
CA PRO A 138 -1.99 -16.74 -9.05
C PRO A 138 -3.39 -16.11 -9.05
N GLU A 139 -4.17 -16.30 -7.98
CA GLU A 139 -5.53 -15.76 -7.86
C GLU A 139 -5.53 -14.22 -7.82
N LEU A 140 -4.51 -13.60 -7.20
CA LEU A 140 -4.33 -12.15 -7.24
C LEU A 140 -4.15 -11.63 -8.67
N LEU A 141 -3.47 -12.43 -9.50
CA LEU A 141 -3.22 -12.09 -10.89
C LEU A 141 -4.48 -12.21 -11.75
N GLU A 142 -5.24 -13.28 -11.56
CA GLU A 142 -6.54 -13.49 -12.22
C GLU A 142 -7.51 -12.37 -11.85
N PHE A 143 -7.59 -12.04 -10.56
CA PHE A 143 -8.41 -10.98 -10.02
C PHE A 143 -8.13 -9.63 -10.67
N VAL A 144 -6.86 -9.27 -10.91
CA VAL A 144 -6.52 -7.98 -11.52
C VAL A 144 -6.63 -7.99 -13.05
N ARG A 145 -6.39 -9.14 -13.72
CA ARG A 145 -6.39 -9.20 -15.18
C ARG A 145 -7.79 -9.19 -15.78
N ASN A 146 -8.79 -9.69 -15.06
CA ASN A 146 -10.17 -9.75 -15.54
C ASN A 146 -11.05 -8.71 -14.82
N PRO A 147 -11.54 -7.68 -15.54
CA PRO A 147 -12.49 -6.69 -15.04
C PRO A 147 -13.71 -7.28 -14.34
N GLU A 148 -14.25 -8.37 -14.90
CA GLU A 148 -15.53 -8.97 -14.50
C GLU A 148 -15.37 -10.05 -13.44
N TYR A 149 -14.13 -10.51 -13.19
CA TYR A 149 -13.88 -11.55 -12.20
C TYR A 149 -13.95 -10.98 -10.78
N LYS A 150 -14.81 -11.53 -9.93
CA LYS A 150 -15.06 -11.01 -8.58
C LYS A 150 -14.71 -11.99 -7.46
N LEU A 151 -14.06 -13.12 -7.75
CA LEU A 151 -13.79 -14.08 -6.70
C LEU A 151 -12.38 -13.85 -6.16
N LEU A 152 -12.26 -13.13 -5.04
CA LEU A 152 -11.06 -13.18 -4.22
C LEU A 152 -11.36 -14.08 -3.03
N THR A 153 -10.62 -15.18 -2.89
CA THR A 153 -10.85 -16.12 -1.79
C THR A 153 -10.58 -15.46 -0.44
N ASN A 154 -11.23 -15.94 0.62
CA ASN A 154 -11.03 -15.47 2.00
C ASN A 154 -9.59 -15.62 2.52
N LYS A 155 -8.73 -16.33 1.77
CA LYS A 155 -7.28 -16.38 1.93
C LYS A 155 -6.61 -15.00 1.89
N TYR A 156 -7.21 -14.04 1.18
CA TYR A 156 -6.65 -12.71 0.97
C TYR A 156 -7.50 -11.67 1.69
N ARG A 157 -6.95 -11.08 2.75
CA ARG A 157 -7.60 -9.99 3.48
C ARG A 157 -6.90 -8.68 3.18
N LEU A 158 -7.70 -7.68 2.81
CA LEU A 158 -7.23 -6.35 2.48
C LEU A 158 -7.72 -5.38 3.53
N TYR A 159 -6.79 -4.66 4.12
CA TYR A 159 -7.10 -3.64 5.12
C TYR A 159 -6.74 -2.25 4.61
N CYS A 160 -7.40 -1.26 5.19
CA CYS A 160 -7.19 0.15 4.93
C CYS A 160 -7.09 0.92 6.25
N TYR A 161 -6.21 1.93 6.28
CA TYR A 161 -6.12 2.91 7.37
C TYR A 161 -5.75 4.29 6.80
N LEU A 162 -6.06 5.35 7.52
CA LEU A 162 -5.65 6.71 7.17
C LEU A 162 -4.22 6.97 7.66
N ASN A 163 -3.43 7.64 6.83
CA ASN A 163 -2.07 8.00 7.15
C ASN A 163 -1.74 9.41 6.65
N ASN A 164 -1.31 10.27 7.57
CA ASN A 164 -0.77 11.60 7.29
C ASN A 164 0.51 11.90 8.10
N GLU A 165 1.02 10.91 8.82
CA GLU A 165 2.12 11.01 9.76
C GLU A 165 3.12 9.89 9.55
N GLY A 166 4.41 10.19 9.76
CA GLY A 166 5.50 9.24 9.56
C GLY A 166 5.98 9.17 8.12
N GLN A 167 6.46 7.99 7.73
CA GLN A 167 7.16 7.75 6.48
C GLN A 167 6.31 6.89 5.53
N MET A 168 6.52 7.04 4.23
CA MET A 168 5.95 6.09 3.26
C MET A 168 6.51 4.68 3.52
N ARG A 169 5.64 3.67 3.42
CA ARG A 169 6.04 2.26 3.50
C ARG A 169 5.79 1.55 2.17
N THR A 170 6.78 0.80 1.72
CA THR A 170 6.62 -0.20 0.65
C THR A 170 7.22 -1.51 1.12
N LEU A 171 6.51 -2.16 2.04
CA LEU A 171 6.89 -3.45 2.57
C LEU A 171 6.27 -4.50 1.65
N ARG A 172 7.15 -5.20 0.92
CA ARG A 172 6.78 -6.30 0.01
C ARG A 172 6.33 -7.51 0.83
N TRP A 173 6.36 -8.69 0.25
CA TRP A 173 6.14 -9.94 0.98
C TRP A 173 7.06 -10.04 2.21
N ASN A 174 6.47 -10.05 3.40
CA ASN A 174 7.14 -10.26 4.67
C ASN A 174 6.34 -11.29 5.48
N TYR A 175 7.05 -12.14 6.23
CA TYR A 175 6.43 -13.06 7.17
C TYR A 175 6.48 -12.46 8.58
N THR A 176 5.35 -12.49 9.28
CA THR A 176 5.21 -12.04 10.66
C THR A 176 4.83 -13.23 11.54
N ASN A 177 5.28 -13.22 12.79
CA ASN A 177 5.01 -14.33 13.71
C ASN A 177 3.55 -14.37 14.18
N THR A 178 2.83 -13.26 14.07
CA THR A 178 1.47 -13.09 14.65
C THR A 178 0.37 -13.01 13.61
N HIS A 179 0.66 -12.59 12.38
CA HIS A 179 -0.36 -12.37 11.35
C HIS A 179 0.00 -13.05 10.03
N GLY A 180 0.92 -14.03 10.06
CA GLY A 180 1.38 -14.72 8.86
C GLY A 180 1.99 -13.77 7.84
N ILE A 181 1.59 -13.89 6.57
CA ILE A 181 2.18 -13.18 5.45
C ILE A 181 1.53 -11.81 5.26
N ILE A 182 2.34 -10.77 5.22
CA ILE A 182 1.91 -9.38 5.09
C ILE A 182 2.68 -8.68 3.95
N CYS A 183 1.95 -7.93 3.13
CA CYS A 183 2.48 -6.81 2.35
C CYS A 183 1.84 -5.52 2.86
N GLU A 184 2.61 -4.44 2.98
CA GLU A 184 2.10 -3.15 3.43
C GLU A 184 2.55 -2.02 2.52
N PHE A 185 1.59 -1.18 2.16
CA PHE A 185 1.81 0.02 1.37
C PHE A 185 1.21 1.23 2.08
N ALA A 186 2.03 2.14 2.59
CA ALA A 186 1.58 3.35 3.27
C ALA A 186 1.92 4.60 2.46
N PHE A 187 0.92 5.30 1.95
CA PHE A 187 1.11 6.56 1.25
C PHE A 187 -0.09 7.48 1.41
N ARG A 188 0.13 8.67 1.99
CA ARG A 188 -0.91 9.67 2.23
C ARG A 188 -1.87 9.79 1.03
N PRO A 189 -3.20 9.63 1.24
CA PRO A 189 -3.90 9.62 2.53
C PRO A 189 -4.08 8.25 3.20
N PHE A 190 -3.73 7.15 2.54
CA PHE A 190 -4.09 5.82 3.02
C PHE A 190 -2.86 4.92 3.16
N GLY A 191 -2.92 4.01 4.12
CA GLY A 191 -2.16 2.79 4.07
C GLY A 191 -3.05 1.60 3.80
N TYR A 192 -2.46 0.59 3.15
CA TYR A 192 -3.09 -0.67 2.81
C TYR A 192 -2.24 -1.82 3.27
N VAL A 193 -2.90 -2.86 3.77
CA VAL A 193 -2.27 -4.12 4.16
C VAL A 193 -2.93 -5.23 3.35
N LEU A 194 -2.13 -6.05 2.69
CA LEU A 194 -2.56 -7.33 2.14
C LEU A 194 -2.03 -8.42 3.07
N ASN A 195 -2.96 -9.11 3.72
CA ASN A 195 -2.69 -10.25 4.56
C ASN A 195 -3.10 -11.53 3.83
N ILE A 196 -2.21 -12.53 3.85
CA ILE A 196 -2.33 -13.75 3.05
C ILE A 196 -2.23 -14.94 3.99
N GLU A 197 -3.14 -15.90 3.82
CA GLU A 197 -3.17 -17.19 4.54
C GLU A 197 -3.47 -17.09 6.05
N GLU A 198 -3.94 -15.94 6.52
CA GLU A 198 -4.37 -15.76 7.91
C GLU A 198 -5.89 -15.59 8.00
N THR A 199 -6.48 -16.24 9.01
CA THR A 199 -7.93 -16.24 9.28
C THR A 199 -8.33 -15.20 10.31
N GLU A 200 -7.41 -14.82 11.19
CA GLU A 200 -7.65 -13.80 12.20
C GLU A 200 -7.72 -12.40 11.58
N THR A 201 -8.53 -11.53 12.19
CA THR A 201 -8.59 -10.12 11.79
C THR A 201 -7.45 -9.37 12.45
N ILE A 202 -6.85 -8.42 11.72
CA ILE A 202 -5.89 -7.48 12.32
C ILE A 202 -6.67 -6.36 13.01
N ASP A 203 -6.47 -6.23 14.32
CA ASP A 203 -7.11 -5.19 15.13
C ASP A 203 -6.72 -3.78 14.67
N ASN A 204 -7.62 -2.83 14.92
CA ASN A 204 -7.44 -1.41 14.61
C ASN A 204 -7.15 -1.12 13.13
N LEU A 205 -7.51 -2.02 12.22
CA LEU A 205 -7.48 -1.79 10.78
C LEU A 205 -8.86 -2.06 10.19
N THR A 206 -9.23 -1.30 9.15
CA THR A 206 -10.51 -1.49 8.49
C THR A 206 -10.39 -2.56 7.42
N ASP A 207 -11.01 -3.72 7.64
CA ASP A 207 -11.13 -4.76 6.61
C ASP A 207 -11.99 -4.21 5.45
N ILE A 208 -11.39 -4.07 4.26
CA ILE A 208 -12.05 -3.65 3.02
C ILE A 208 -12.20 -4.82 2.03
N SER A 209 -11.95 -6.07 2.46
CA SER A 209 -12.10 -7.27 1.62
C SER A 209 -13.53 -7.43 1.11
N TYR A 210 -14.52 -7.01 1.91
CA TYR A 210 -15.95 -7.00 1.55
C TYR A 210 -16.27 -6.10 0.34
N PHE A 211 -15.34 -5.24 -0.10
CA PHE A 211 -15.48 -4.50 -1.37
C PHE A 211 -15.61 -5.44 -2.57
N ASN A 212 -15.15 -6.69 -2.42
CA ASN A 212 -15.25 -7.74 -3.40
C ASN A 212 -16.71 -8.15 -3.70
N ASP A 213 -17.62 -7.95 -2.76
CA ASP A 213 -19.03 -8.38 -2.86
C ASP A 213 -19.90 -7.37 -3.61
N PHE A 214 -19.37 -6.18 -3.92
CA PHE A 214 -20.10 -5.16 -4.64
C PHE A 214 -20.20 -5.47 -6.14
N VAL A 215 -21.34 -5.11 -6.71
CA VAL A 215 -21.48 -5.03 -8.17
C VAL A 215 -20.58 -3.94 -8.73
N ASP A 216 -20.09 -4.12 -9.95
CA ASP A 216 -19.22 -3.16 -10.60
C ASP A 216 -20.04 -1.95 -11.10
N ASP A 217 -20.26 -1.00 -10.18
CA ASP A 217 -20.98 0.25 -10.41
C ASP A 217 -20.22 1.41 -9.72
N ARG A 218 -20.44 2.64 -10.16
CA ARG A 218 -19.77 3.84 -9.63
C ARG A 218 -20.60 4.62 -8.61
N ASN A 219 -21.81 4.19 -8.30
CA ASN A 219 -22.77 4.95 -7.51
C ASN A 219 -23.00 4.33 -6.12
N HIS A 220 -22.10 3.47 -5.66
CA HIS A 220 -22.21 2.91 -4.32
C HIS A 220 -21.97 3.98 -3.25
N LYS A 221 -22.77 3.93 -2.20
CA LYS A 221 -22.54 4.62 -0.94
C LYS A 221 -21.97 3.60 0.04
N LEU A 222 -20.73 3.81 0.45
CA LEU A 222 -20.07 3.00 1.46
C LEU A 222 -20.26 3.66 2.83
N GLU A 223 -20.60 2.85 3.81
CA GLU A 223 -20.57 3.19 5.24
C GLU A 223 -19.41 2.43 5.85
N LEU A 224 -18.46 3.13 6.47
CA LEU A 224 -17.31 2.50 7.08
C LEU A 224 -16.69 3.36 8.19
N GLY A 225 -16.06 2.67 9.14
CA GLY A 225 -15.14 3.25 10.11
C GLY A 225 -13.69 3.07 9.66
N ILE A 226 -12.84 4.08 9.83
CA ILE A 226 -11.41 4.00 9.52
C ILE A 226 -10.54 4.55 10.63
N PHE A 227 -9.51 3.79 10.97
CA PHE A 227 -8.47 4.18 11.92
C PHE A 227 -7.42 5.04 11.24
N LYS A 228 -6.81 5.94 12.01
CA LYS A 228 -5.67 6.76 11.60
C LYS A 228 -4.42 6.23 12.29
N HIS A 229 -3.40 5.87 11.51
CA HIS A 229 -2.16 5.28 12.03
C HIS A 229 -0.92 6.00 11.50
N PRO A 230 0.05 6.30 12.39
CA PRO A 230 1.35 6.79 11.97
C PRO A 230 2.24 5.65 11.48
N THR A 231 3.22 5.97 10.63
CA THR A 231 4.17 5.00 10.08
C THR A 231 5.61 5.44 10.31
N TYR A 232 6.01 5.61 11.57
CA TYR A 232 7.33 6.16 11.92
C TYR A 232 8.50 5.21 11.63
N LEU A 233 8.29 3.90 11.79
CA LEU A 233 9.30 2.86 11.53
C LEU A 233 8.97 2.07 10.26
N PRO A 234 9.93 1.53 9.50
CA PRO A 234 9.67 0.64 8.37
C PRO A 234 9.40 -0.82 8.80
N ILE A 235 8.60 -1.01 9.85
CA ILE A 235 8.21 -2.32 10.40
C ILE A 235 6.73 -2.55 10.05
N PRO A 236 6.36 -3.72 9.51
CA PRO A 236 4.97 -3.98 9.13
C PRO A 236 4.07 -3.95 10.37
N LEU A 237 2.90 -3.35 10.24
CA LEU A 237 1.88 -3.25 11.30
C LEU A 237 2.32 -2.52 12.58
N ASP A 238 3.48 -1.85 12.57
CA ASP A 238 3.89 -0.99 13.69
C ASP A 238 3.24 0.37 13.54
N TYR A 239 2.29 0.71 14.41
CA TYR A 239 1.59 2.00 14.38
C TYR A 239 1.82 2.82 15.64
N ARG A 240 2.89 2.54 16.37
CA ARG A 240 3.22 3.26 17.62
C ARG A 240 3.49 4.72 17.34
N SER A 241 3.05 5.58 18.25
CA SER A 241 3.43 6.99 18.32
C SER A 241 4.93 7.17 18.59
N LYS A 242 5.47 8.36 18.30
CA LYS A 242 6.87 8.69 18.63
C LYS A 242 7.17 8.48 20.11
N SER A 243 6.26 8.93 20.99
CA SER A 243 6.39 8.78 22.44
C SER A 243 6.46 7.33 22.89
N GLU A 244 5.67 6.45 22.28
CA GLU A 244 5.70 5.01 22.59
C GLU A 244 7.03 4.38 22.14
N ILE A 245 7.51 4.75 20.94
CA ILE A 245 8.79 4.27 20.42
C ILE A 245 9.95 4.75 21.31
N GLU A 246 9.99 6.04 21.68
CA GLU A 246 11.00 6.61 22.57
C GLU A 246 11.00 5.92 23.94
N LYS A 247 9.81 5.66 24.49
CA LYS A 247 9.66 4.94 25.74
C LYS A 247 10.23 3.52 25.65
N SER A 248 9.93 2.77 24.58
CA SER A 248 10.49 1.43 24.36
C SER A 248 12.02 1.45 24.29
N ILE A 249 12.61 2.42 23.58
CA ILE A 249 14.08 2.57 23.48
C ILE A 249 14.70 2.84 24.85
N LEU A 250 14.06 3.68 25.68
CA LEU A 250 14.54 4.00 27.02
C LEU A 250 14.44 2.80 27.98
N GLU A 251 13.39 1.99 27.86
CA GLU A 251 13.20 0.78 28.67
C GLU A 251 14.26 -0.28 28.34
N GLU A 252 14.52 -0.55 27.05
CA GLU A 252 15.58 -1.48 26.64
C GLU A 252 16.96 -1.04 27.17
N ARG A 253 17.30 0.25 27.10
CA ARG A 253 18.57 0.78 27.62
C ARG A 253 18.75 0.61 29.12
N LYS A 254 17.66 0.47 29.89
CA LYS A 254 17.73 0.19 31.34
C LYS A 254 17.94 -1.29 31.63
N THR A 255 17.49 -2.18 30.75
CA THR A 255 17.63 -3.63 30.92
C THR A 255 19.06 -4.13 30.66
N TYR A 256 19.82 -3.41 29.82
CA TYR A 256 21.21 -3.74 29.47
C TYR A 256 22.28 -2.93 30.24
N LYS A 257 21.89 -2.22 31.32
CA LYS A 257 22.79 -1.58 32.28
C LYS A 257 22.80 -2.35 33.59
#